data_AF-A0A9P5ZL19-F1
#
_entry.id   AF-A0A9P5ZL19-F1
#
_cell.length_a   1.000
_cell.length_b   1.000
_cell.length_c   1.000
_cell.angle_alpha   90.00
_cell.angle_beta   90.00
_cell.angle_gamma   90.00
#
_symmetry.space_group_name_H-M   'P 1'
#
loop_
_entity.id
_entity.type
_entity.pdbx_description
1 polymer ?
#
loop_
_entity_poly.entity_id
_entity_poly.type
_entity_poly.pdbx_seq_one_letter_code
_entity_poly.pdbx_strand_id
1 'polypeptide(L)' 'LILWDKALMQHWFTHEALDHSLHDICNSDAPFGGITVVFSGDFQQTLSVVPKGSPEEVV' A
#
# COMPACT_ATOMS: atom_id res chain seq x y z
N LEU A 1 -12.47 -8.70 -1.04
CA LEU A 1 -11.57 -8.56 -2.21
C LEU A 1 -11.40 -7.08 -2.49
N ILE A 2 -10.18 -6.57 -2.40
CA ILE A 2 -9.83 -5.17 -2.71
C ILE A 2 -8.94 -5.19 -3.95
N LEU A 3 -9.32 -4.42 -4.97
CA LEU A 3 -8.51 -4.18 -6.16
C LEU A 3 -7.95 -2.76 -6.04
N TRP A 4 -6.64 -2.65 -5.89
CA TRP A 4 -5.97 -1.38 -5.72
C TRP A 4 -5.16 -1.06 -6.96
N ASP A 5 -5.64 -0.12 -7.78
CA ASP A 5 -4.89 0.39 -8.94
C ASP A 5 -3.89 1.48 -8.54
N LYS A 6 -2.72 1.51 -9.19
CA LYS A 6 -1.59 2.39 -8.87
C LYS A 6 -1.08 2.29 -7.44
N ALA A 7 -1.10 1.09 -6.86
CA ALA A 7 -0.55 0.84 -5.52
C ALA A 7 0.90 1.33 -5.38
N LEU A 8 1.70 1.14 -6.45
CA LEU A 8 3.10 1.58 -6.53
C LEU A 8 3.29 3.10 -6.49
N MET A 9 2.25 3.87 -6.79
CA MET A 9 2.28 5.34 -6.70
C MET A 9 1.90 5.85 -5.30
N GLN A 10 1.63 4.96 -4.35
CA GLN A 10 1.30 5.31 -2.98
C GLN A 10 2.54 5.19 -2.10
N HIS A 11 2.58 6.02 -1.06
CA HIS A 11 3.65 5.96 -0.08
C HIS A 11 3.60 4.62 0.69
N TRP A 12 4.74 4.13 1.15
CA TRP A 12 4.81 2.87 1.89
C TRP A 12 3.93 2.90 3.14
N PHE A 13 3.91 4.03 3.87
CA PHE A 13 2.99 4.28 4.99
C PHE A 13 1.52 4.08 4.65
N THR A 14 1.09 4.31 3.40
CA THR A 14 -0.31 4.10 3.00
C THR A 14 -0.68 2.62 3.02
N HIS A 15 0.26 1.74 2.66
CA HIS A 15 0.05 0.29 2.70
C HIS A 15 -0.01 -0.23 4.14
N GLU A 16 0.87 0.28 5.01
CA GLU A 16 0.89 -0.08 6.44
C GLU A 16 -0.35 0.43 7.17
N ALA A 17 -0.75 1.68 6.93
CA ALA A 17 -1.98 2.24 7.50
C ALA A 17 -3.23 1.47 7.04
N LEU A 18 -3.26 1.02 5.78
CA LEU A 18 -4.33 0.17 5.26
C LEU A 18 -4.37 -1.18 5.98
N ASP A 19 -3.23 -1.85 6.09
CA ASP A 19 -3.12 -3.14 6.77
C ASP A 19 -3.59 -3.05 8.22
N HIS A 20 -3.11 -2.06 8.97
CA HIS A 20 -3.50 -1.81 10.35
C HIS A 20 -5.00 -1.47 10.48
N SER A 21 -5.54 -0.66 9.57
CA SER A 21 -6.98 -0.35 9.56
C SER A 21 -7.83 -1.58 9.30
N LEU A 22 -7.42 -2.46 8.39
CA LEU A 22 -8.17 -3.68 8.06
C LEU A 22 -8.04 -4.73 9.16
N HIS A 23 -6.90 -4.79 9.82
CA HIS A 23 -6.71 -5.60 11.03
C HIS A 23 -7.72 -5.19 12.13
N ASP A 24 -7.83 -3.90 12.40
CA ASP A 24 -8.78 -3.36 13.40
C ASP A 24 -10.24 -3.63 13.02
N ILE A 25 -10.60 -3.41 11.76
CA ILE A 25 -11.98 -3.61 11.28
C ILE A 25 -12.38 -5.09 11.29
N CYS A 26 -11.47 -5.97 10.88
CA CYS A 26 -11.74 -7.41 10.79
C CYS A 26 -11.45 -8.16 12.10
N ASN A 27 -10.85 -7.49 13.09
CA ASN A 27 -10.41 -8.06 14.36
C ASN A 27 -9.62 -9.37 14.13
N SER A 28 -8.65 -9.31 13.22
CA SER A 28 -7.92 -10.47 12.72
C SER A 28 -6.46 -10.13 12.44
N ASP A 29 -5.56 -10.95 13.00
CA ASP A 29 -4.11 -10.86 12.79
C ASP A 29 -3.62 -11.31 11.41
N ALA A 30 -4.52 -11.81 10.56
CA ALA A 30 -4.18 -12.11 9.19
C ALA A 30 -3.87 -10.82 8.39
N PRO A 31 -2.93 -10.86 7.43
CA PRO A 31 -2.63 -9.72 6.55
C PRO A 31 -3.91 -9.15 5.93
N PHE A 32 -4.02 -7.82 5.95
CA PHE A 32 -5.17 -7.04 5.50
C PHE A 32 -6.50 -7.49 6.13
N GLY A 33 -6.47 -7.93 7.39
CA GLY A 33 -7.64 -8.46 8.10
C GLY A 33 -8.18 -9.76 7.50
N GLY A 34 -7.35 -10.50 6.73
CA GLY A 34 -7.77 -11.68 5.97
C GLY A 34 -8.49 -11.37 4.65
N ILE A 35 -8.56 -10.10 4.27
CA ILE A 35 -9.15 -9.69 2.99
C ILE A 35 -8.11 -9.87 1.89
N THR A 36 -8.47 -10.56 0.82
CA THR A 36 -7.63 -10.62 -0.38
C THR A 36 -7.49 -9.22 -1.00
N VAL A 37 -6.27 -8.69 -1.04
CA VAL A 37 -5.91 -7.44 -1.70
C VAL A 37 -5.08 -7.76 -2.94
N VAL A 38 -5.45 -7.19 -4.08
CA VAL A 38 -4.75 -7.33 -5.34
C VAL A 38 -4.22 -5.94 -5.73
N PHE A 39 -2.91 -5.81 -5.73
CA PHE A 39 -2.22 -4.60 -6.17
C PHE A 39 -2.04 -4.64 -7.68
N SER A 40 -2.67 -3.69 -8.36
CA SER A 40 -2.47 -3.38 -9.76
C SER A 40 -1.68 -2.09 -9.86
N GLY A 41 -0.70 -2.04 -10.74
CA GLY A 41 0.15 -0.87 -10.93
C GLY A 41 1.11 -1.11 -12.07
N ASP A 42 1.49 -0.02 -12.72
CA ASP A 42 2.52 -0.07 -13.75
C ASP A 42 3.89 0.13 -13.09
N PHE A 43 4.66 -0.96 -12.97
CA PHE A 43 6.03 -0.95 -12.46
C PHE A 43 6.99 -0.15 -13.36
N GLN A 44 6.60 0.15 -14.60
CA GLN A 44 7.37 0.95 -15.56
C GLN A 44 6.95 2.42 -15.58
N GLN A 45 5.92 2.80 -14.81
CA GLN A 45 5.51 4.19 -14.66
C GLN A 45 6.40 4.85 -13.61
N THR A 46 7.00 5.98 -13.98
CA THR A 46 7.92 6.79 -13.16
C THR A 46 7.56 6.74 -11.68
N LEU A 47 8.51 6.28 -10.86
CA LEU A 47 8.41 6.13 -9.39
C LEU A 47 7.67 7.30 -8.74
N SER A 48 6.95 7.01 -7.64
CA SER A 48 6.36 8.03 -6.76
C SER A 48 7.34 9.18 -6.55
N VAL A 49 7.05 10.33 -7.16
CA VAL A 49 7.86 11.53 -6.96
C VAL A 49 7.50 12.07 -5.60
N VAL A 50 8.33 11.79 -4.59
CA VAL A 50 8.23 12.42 -3.27
C VAL A 50 9.01 13.74 -3.32
N PRO A 51 8.35 14.91 -3.40
CA PRO A 51 9.05 16.18 -3.50
C PRO A 51 9.79 16.42 -2.18
N LYS A 52 11.13 16.48 -2.23
CA LYS A 52 12.03 16.55 -1.06
C LYS A 52 12.09 15.25 -0.22
N GLY A 53 11.72 14.12 -0.79
CA GLY A 53 11.81 12.82 -0.11
C GLY A 53 13.25 12.37 0.13
N SER A 54 13.47 11.71 1.26
CA SER A 54 14.70 11.00 1.57
C SER A 54 14.77 9.74 0.70
N PRO A 55 15.96 9.19 0.36
CA PRO A 55 16.07 7.95 -0.41
C PRO A 55 15.29 6.78 0.20
N GLU A 56 15.12 6.79 1.52
CA GLU A 56 14.36 5.84 2.33
C GLU A 56 12.85 5.87 2.06
N GLU A 57 12.32 6.95 1.48
CA GLU A 57 10.90 7.12 1.15
C GLU A 57 10.58 6.72 -0.29
N VAL A 58 11.61 6.38 -1.08
CA VAL A 58 11.52 6.06 -2.52
C VAL A 58 11.74 4.56 -2.79
N VAL A 59 12.23 3.79 -1.81
CA VAL A 59 12.58 2.35 -1.95
C VAL A 59 11.52 1.45 -1.35
#